data_AF-A0A0Q8G292-F1
#
_entry.id   AF-A0A0Q8G292-F1
#
_cell.length_a   1.000
_cell.length_b   1.000
_cell.length_c   1.000
_cell.angle_alpha   90.00
_cell.angle_beta   90.00
_cell.angle_gamma   90.00
#
_symmetry.space_group_name_H-M   'P 1'
#
loop_
_entity.id
_entity.type
_entity.pdbx_description
1 polymer ?
#
loop_
_entity_poly.entity_id
_entity_poly.type
_entity_poly.pdbx_seq_one_letter_code
_entity_poly.pdbx_strand_id
1 'polypeptide(L)'
;MVLAEDAMDDRPSTAVLGFRPHTYWTAVVALAGPSDAPRVVARRRVVFAAGRERFVYHQAALEPAKAHALIDAVRAATQANAAREIGDLIADLGCDGVEVRLAVAPTGATKLPQGLEEILRVHARIHAAEGEFYREVVASACGGLGLEVRRVVERHLPGLLGKTLRIDGATLEARLKAMGAALGPPWNEDYRLATQAAWLHLDAAAEAQGRTPCS
;
A
#
# COMPACT_ATOMS: atom_id res chain seq x y z
N MET A 1 20.18 -9.33 43.52
CA MET A 1 20.48 -8.38 42.45
C MET A 1 20.89 -9.20 41.25
N VAL A 2 19.92 -9.61 40.43
CA VAL A 2 20.16 -10.33 39.18
C VAL A 2 19.79 -9.34 38.10
N LEU A 3 20.80 -8.84 37.39
CA LEU A 3 20.60 -8.04 36.19
C LEU A 3 19.99 -8.99 35.17
N ALA A 4 18.72 -8.79 34.84
CA ALA A 4 18.15 -9.37 33.64
C ALA A 4 18.86 -8.68 32.48
N GLU A 5 19.79 -9.39 31.87
CA GLU A 5 20.26 -9.07 30.53
C GLU A 5 19.04 -9.17 29.62
N ASP A 6 18.49 -8.02 29.23
CA ASP A 6 17.59 -7.91 28.09
C ASP A 6 18.38 -8.48 26.90
N ALA A 7 18.13 -9.75 26.59
CA ALA A 7 18.50 -10.34 25.33
C ALA A 7 17.78 -9.49 24.28
N MET A 8 18.50 -8.50 23.73
CA MET A 8 18.11 -7.79 22.53
C MET A 8 17.76 -8.86 21.52
N ASP A 9 16.46 -8.97 21.24
CA ASP A 9 15.92 -9.89 20.27
C ASP A 9 16.55 -9.54 18.92
N ASP A 10 17.63 -10.23 18.55
CA ASP A 10 18.41 -10.03 17.32
C ASP A 10 17.63 -10.44 16.05
N ARG A 11 16.31 -10.61 16.19
CA ARG A 11 15.39 -10.91 15.11
C ARG A 11 14.98 -9.61 14.41
N PRO A 12 15.02 -9.57 13.07
CA PRO A 12 14.60 -8.39 12.33
C PRO A 12 13.14 -8.08 12.64
N SER A 13 12.86 -6.82 12.97
CA SER A 13 11.49 -6.36 13.19
C SER A 13 10.72 -6.49 11.87
N THR A 14 9.57 -7.17 11.84
CA THR A 14 8.78 -7.16 10.59
C THR A 14 7.89 -5.92 10.50
N ALA A 15 7.72 -5.44 9.28
CA ALA A 15 6.78 -4.40 8.91
C ALA A 15 5.76 -4.88 7.88
N VAL A 16 4.60 -4.22 7.90
CA VAL A 16 3.59 -4.29 6.85
C VAL A 16 3.65 -3.00 6.04
N LEU A 17 3.66 -3.11 4.71
CA LEU A 17 3.46 -1.96 3.85
C LEU A 17 1.97 -1.70 3.66
N GLY A 18 1.55 -0.46 3.87
CA GLY A 18 0.22 0.01 3.53
C GLY A 18 0.30 1.11 2.49
N PHE A 19 -0.63 1.11 1.54
CA PHE A 19 -0.63 2.02 0.40
C PHE A 19 -1.89 2.88 0.35
N ARG A 20 -1.78 4.07 -0.24
CA ARG A 20 -2.91 4.81 -0.81
C ARG A 20 -2.57 5.21 -2.25
N PRO A 21 -2.98 4.40 -3.23
CA PRO A 21 -2.73 4.68 -4.64
C PRO A 21 -3.57 5.84 -5.16
N HIS A 22 -2.94 6.68 -5.96
CA HIS A 22 -3.56 7.66 -6.83
C HIS A 22 -3.26 7.29 -8.28
N THR A 23 -3.80 8.08 -9.20
CA THR A 23 -3.27 8.13 -10.57
C THR A 23 -1.77 8.40 -10.48
N TYR A 24 -0.94 7.60 -11.14
CA TYR A 24 0.51 7.79 -11.33
C TYR A 24 1.47 7.77 -10.12
N TRP A 25 0.96 7.79 -8.89
CA TRP A 25 1.77 7.75 -7.67
C TRP A 25 1.00 7.11 -6.52
N THR A 26 1.70 6.72 -5.45
CA THR A 26 1.08 6.22 -4.21
C THR A 26 1.81 6.76 -2.99
N ALA A 27 1.07 7.04 -1.92
CA ALA A 27 1.67 7.07 -0.59
C ALA A 27 1.91 5.63 -0.14
N VAL A 28 3.05 5.39 0.52
CA VAL A 28 3.37 4.13 1.19
C VAL A 28 3.84 4.41 2.61
N VAL A 29 3.41 3.56 3.54
CA VAL A 29 3.84 3.54 4.94
C VAL A 29 4.28 2.13 5.29
N ALA A 30 5.46 2.00 5.89
CA ALA A 30 5.90 0.78 6.54
C ALA A 30 5.59 0.89 8.04
N LEU A 31 4.74 -0.01 8.53
CA LEU A 31 4.30 -0.03 9.92
C LEU A 31 4.84 -1.30 10.60
N ALA A 32 5.49 -1.14 11.74
CA ALA A 32 6.11 -2.22 12.50
C ALA A 32 5.71 -2.18 13.99
N GLY A 33 6.07 -3.22 14.73
CA GLY A 33 5.75 -3.35 16.16
C GLY A 33 4.39 -4.02 16.40
N PRO A 34 3.97 -4.13 17.67
CA PRO A 34 2.71 -4.77 18.03
C PRO A 34 1.52 -3.89 17.62
N SER A 35 0.35 -4.51 17.40
CA SER A 35 -0.87 -3.81 16.94
C SER A 35 -1.43 -2.79 17.93
N ASP A 36 -1.12 -2.90 19.22
CA ASP A 36 -1.55 -1.95 20.25
C ASP A 36 -0.60 -0.74 20.37
N ALA A 37 0.68 -0.89 19.98
CA ALA A 37 1.69 0.15 19.98
C ALA A 37 2.54 0.16 18.68
N PRO A 38 1.93 0.36 17.51
CA PRO A 38 2.67 0.31 16.26
C PRO A 38 3.47 1.59 16.01
N ARG A 39 4.54 1.46 15.24
CA ARG A 39 5.41 2.56 14.82
C ARG A 39 5.55 2.60 13.30
N VAL A 40 5.51 3.81 12.75
CA VAL A 40 5.88 4.04 11.36
C VAL A 40 7.39 4.04 11.28
N VAL A 41 7.96 3.08 10.56
CA VAL A 41 9.42 2.97 10.36
C VAL A 41 9.88 3.64 9.06
N ALA A 42 8.98 3.72 8.07
CA ALA A 42 9.23 4.51 6.86
C ALA A 42 7.91 5.04 6.28
N ARG A 43 7.99 6.17 5.58
CA ARG A 43 6.91 6.68 4.73
C ARG A 43 7.50 7.34 3.49
N ARG A 44 6.91 7.08 2.33
CA ARG A 44 7.41 7.61 1.04
C ARG A 44 6.26 7.93 0.10
N ARG A 45 6.50 8.90 -0.78
CA ARG A 45 5.70 9.10 -2.00
C ARG A 45 6.41 8.36 -3.13
N VAL A 46 5.79 7.32 -3.67
CA VAL A 46 6.30 6.54 -4.80
C VAL A 46 5.62 7.03 -6.08
N VAL A 47 6.41 7.39 -7.09
CA VAL A 47 5.91 7.85 -8.40
C VAL A 47 6.34 6.83 -9.45
N PHE A 48 5.40 6.26 -10.18
CA PHE A 48 5.68 5.19 -11.16
C PHE A 48 5.28 5.55 -12.60
N ALA A 49 4.69 6.74 -12.79
CA ALA A 49 4.34 7.29 -14.09
C ALA A 49 4.59 8.81 -14.10
N ALA A 50 5.09 9.31 -15.21
CA ALA A 50 5.25 10.73 -15.50
C ALA A 50 4.51 11.11 -16.78
N GLY A 51 4.33 12.41 -17.05
CA GLY A 51 3.86 12.84 -18.36
C GLY A 51 2.49 12.31 -18.79
N ARG A 52 2.41 11.66 -19.95
CA ARG A 52 1.16 11.30 -20.62
C ARG A 52 0.58 9.98 -20.13
N GLU A 53 1.39 9.02 -19.70
CA GLU A 53 0.89 7.70 -19.28
C GLU A 53 -0.10 7.77 -18.11
N ARG A 54 -0.08 8.87 -17.34
CA ARG A 54 -1.01 9.19 -16.24
C ARG A 54 -2.48 9.02 -16.62
N PHE A 55 -2.85 9.31 -17.87
CA PHE A 55 -4.23 9.31 -18.33
C PHE A 55 -4.46 8.28 -19.46
N VAL A 56 -4.04 7.04 -19.22
CA VAL A 56 -4.03 5.98 -20.25
C VAL A 56 -5.41 5.66 -20.80
N TYR A 57 -6.48 5.68 -19.99
CA TYR A 57 -7.83 5.41 -20.52
C TYR A 57 -8.40 6.60 -21.27
N HIS A 58 -8.03 7.84 -20.90
CA HIS A 58 -8.36 9.00 -21.73
C HIS A 58 -7.71 8.89 -23.11
N GLN A 59 -6.46 8.42 -23.18
CA GLN A 59 -5.78 8.21 -24.46
C GLN A 59 -6.37 7.06 -25.25
N ALA A 60 -6.70 5.95 -24.57
CA ALA A 60 -7.37 4.81 -25.18
C ALA A 60 -8.73 5.20 -25.80
N ALA A 61 -9.46 6.13 -25.18
CA ALA A 61 -10.71 6.67 -25.75
C ALA A 61 -10.50 7.51 -27.02
N LEU A 62 -9.34 8.18 -27.15
CA LEU A 62 -8.97 8.96 -28.34
C LEU A 62 -8.42 8.09 -29.47
N GLU A 63 -7.83 6.94 -29.15
CA GLU A 63 -7.29 5.99 -30.13
C GLU A 63 -7.85 4.56 -29.93
N PRO A 64 -9.16 4.31 -30.15
CA PRO A 64 -9.79 3.00 -29.86
C PRO A 64 -9.09 1.81 -30.52
N ALA A 65 -8.57 1.99 -31.75
CA ALA A 65 -7.85 0.95 -32.49
C ALA A 65 -6.55 0.48 -31.81
N LYS A 66 -5.96 1.31 -30.94
CA LYS A 66 -4.72 0.99 -30.21
C LYS A 66 -4.94 0.88 -28.69
N ALA A 67 -6.19 1.01 -28.23
CA ALA A 67 -6.54 1.13 -26.83
C ALA A 67 -5.93 0.02 -25.95
N HIS A 68 -6.11 -1.25 -26.35
CA HIS A 68 -5.56 -2.40 -25.63
C HIS A 68 -4.02 -2.35 -25.57
N ALA A 69 -3.35 -2.21 -26.72
CA ALA A 69 -1.89 -2.18 -26.79
C ALA A 69 -1.29 -1.01 -25.98
N LEU A 70 -1.95 0.14 -25.98
CA LEU A 70 -1.54 1.30 -25.19
C LEU A 70 -1.66 1.02 -23.68
N ILE A 71 -2.80 0.47 -23.24
CA ILE A 71 -3.03 0.12 -21.83
C ILE A 71 -2.01 -0.91 -21.35
N ASP A 72 -1.71 -1.93 -22.16
CA ASP A 72 -0.76 -2.98 -21.80
C ASP A 72 0.69 -2.46 -21.73
N ALA A 73 1.09 -1.62 -22.68
CA ALA A 73 2.41 -0.99 -22.66
C ALA A 73 2.60 -0.09 -21.42
N VAL A 74 1.60 0.73 -21.11
CA VAL A 74 1.63 1.57 -19.90
C VAL A 74 1.59 0.71 -18.64
N ARG A 75 0.82 -0.38 -18.62
CA ARG A 75 0.78 -1.31 -17.49
C ARG A 75 2.16 -1.88 -17.19
N ALA A 76 2.83 -2.42 -18.20
CA ALA A 76 4.16 -3.00 -18.05
C ALA A 76 5.17 -1.96 -17.54
N ALA A 77 5.20 -0.77 -18.14
CA ALA A 77 6.12 0.30 -17.74
C ALA A 77 5.87 0.77 -16.29
N THR A 78 4.60 1.00 -15.93
CA THR A 78 4.25 1.49 -14.59
C THR A 78 4.41 0.44 -13.51
N GLN A 79 4.14 -0.84 -13.80
CA GLN A 79 4.46 -1.94 -12.90
C GLN A 79 5.96 -2.08 -12.66
N ALA A 80 6.78 -1.99 -13.71
CA ALA A 80 8.24 -2.05 -13.58
C ALA A 80 8.79 -0.87 -12.75
N ASN A 81 8.29 0.35 -12.98
CA ASN A 81 8.68 1.52 -12.20
C ASN A 81 8.24 1.41 -10.74
N ALA A 82 7.01 0.98 -10.48
CA ALA A 82 6.51 0.77 -9.12
C ALA A 82 7.31 -0.31 -8.38
N ALA A 83 7.63 -1.43 -9.05
CA ALA A 83 8.42 -2.50 -8.47
C ALA A 83 9.83 -2.04 -8.11
N ARG A 84 10.47 -1.21 -8.95
CA ARG A 84 11.78 -0.61 -8.64
C ARG A 84 11.71 0.24 -7.37
N GLU A 85 10.82 1.23 -7.34
CA GLU A 85 10.73 2.18 -6.22
C GLU A 85 10.30 1.52 -4.90
N ILE A 86 9.39 0.53 -4.96
CA ILE A 86 8.97 -0.23 -3.78
C ILE A 86 10.09 -1.20 -3.35
N GLY A 87 10.79 -1.81 -4.30
CA GLY A 87 11.95 -2.67 -4.04
C GLY A 87 13.06 -1.92 -3.33
N ASP A 88 13.38 -0.69 -3.77
CA ASP A 88 14.36 0.18 -3.11
C ASP A 88 13.94 0.48 -1.65
N LEU A 89 12.66 0.80 -1.42
CA LEU A 89 12.15 0.99 -0.06
C LEU A 89 12.29 -0.27 0.80
N ILE A 90 12.04 -1.45 0.26
CA ILE A 90 12.20 -2.72 0.99
C ILE A 90 13.68 -2.99 1.28
N ALA A 91 14.58 -2.68 0.35
CA ALA A 91 16.01 -2.82 0.54
C ALA A 91 16.54 -1.87 1.63
N ASP A 92 16.10 -0.60 1.62
CA ASP A 92 16.43 0.38 2.67
C ASP A 92 15.98 -0.13 4.04
N LEU A 93 14.74 -0.63 4.15
CA LEU A 93 14.22 -1.23 5.37
C LEU A 93 15.03 -2.45 5.81
N GLY A 94 15.45 -3.30 4.87
CA GLY A 94 16.30 -4.46 5.14
C GLY A 94 17.66 -4.08 5.71
N CYS A 95 18.28 -3.00 5.22
CA CYS A 95 19.52 -2.44 5.78
C CYS A 95 19.34 -1.97 7.24
N ASP A 96 18.14 -1.51 7.58
CA ASP A 96 17.76 -1.11 8.95
C ASP A 96 17.30 -2.29 9.82
N GLY A 97 17.44 -3.54 9.35
CA GLY A 97 17.02 -4.74 10.07
C GLY A 97 15.50 -4.93 10.13
N VAL A 98 14.76 -4.35 9.17
CA VAL A 98 13.31 -4.48 9.07
C VAL A 98 12.92 -5.38 7.90
N GLU A 99 12.24 -6.49 8.19
CA GLU A 99 11.74 -7.40 7.16
C GLU A 99 10.34 -7.00 6.70
N VAL A 100 10.05 -7.09 5.40
CA VAL A 100 8.71 -6.82 4.85
C VAL A 100 8.18 -8.09 4.19
N ARG A 101 7.02 -8.58 4.64
CA ARG A 101 6.37 -9.79 4.07
C ARG A 101 4.98 -9.55 3.51
N LEU A 102 4.30 -8.49 3.94
CA LEU A 102 2.91 -8.23 3.60
C LEU A 102 2.72 -6.80 3.12
N ALA A 103 1.94 -6.65 2.06
CA ALA A 103 1.51 -5.39 1.50
C ALA A 103 -0.02 -5.30 1.49
N VAL A 104 -0.57 -4.16 1.90
CA VAL A 104 -1.99 -3.86 1.85
C VAL A 104 -2.20 -2.76 0.81
N ALA A 105 -2.64 -3.16 -0.37
CA ALA A 105 -3.00 -2.26 -1.44
C ALA A 105 -4.53 -2.11 -1.46
N PRO A 106 -5.09 -0.92 -1.24
CA PRO A 106 -6.53 -0.71 -1.34
C PRO A 106 -7.05 -0.84 -2.79
N THR A 107 -8.30 -1.29 -2.93
CA THR A 107 -9.08 -1.33 -4.19
C THR A 107 -10.19 -0.28 -4.16
N GLY A 108 -10.70 0.08 -5.35
CA GLY A 108 -11.86 0.93 -5.50
C GLY A 108 -13.17 0.26 -5.05
N ALA A 109 -14.21 1.09 -4.93
CA ALA A 109 -15.58 0.64 -4.66
C ALA A 109 -16.31 0.09 -5.88
N THR A 110 -15.92 0.63 -7.04
CA THR A 110 -16.76 0.67 -8.23
C THR A 110 -16.54 -0.60 -9.04
N LYS A 111 -17.63 -1.33 -9.30
CA LYS A 111 -17.59 -2.42 -10.27
C LYS A 111 -17.56 -1.82 -11.66
N LEU A 112 -16.46 -2.04 -12.38
CA LEU A 112 -16.33 -1.65 -13.78
C LEU A 112 -16.93 -2.72 -14.70
N PRO A 113 -17.44 -2.32 -15.87
CA PRO A 113 -17.72 -3.26 -16.95
C PRO A 113 -16.48 -4.06 -17.34
N GLN A 114 -16.67 -5.26 -17.89
CA GLN A 114 -15.55 -6.08 -18.37
C GLN A 114 -15.04 -5.62 -19.75
N GLY A 115 -15.92 -5.09 -20.61
CA GLY A 115 -15.57 -4.66 -21.96
C GLY A 115 -14.92 -3.28 -21.98
N LEU A 116 -13.78 -3.16 -22.67
CA LEU A 116 -13.06 -1.89 -22.77
C LEU A 116 -13.89 -0.84 -23.50
N GLU A 117 -14.61 -1.20 -24.56
CA GLU A 117 -15.48 -0.30 -25.31
C GLU A 117 -16.56 0.32 -24.41
N GLU A 118 -17.11 -0.47 -23.47
CA GLU A 118 -18.12 0.01 -22.54
C GLU A 118 -17.53 0.97 -21.48
N ILE A 119 -16.29 0.72 -21.05
CA ILE A 119 -15.54 1.63 -20.17
C ILE A 119 -15.29 2.96 -20.88
N LEU A 120 -14.79 2.93 -22.11
CA LEU A 120 -14.38 4.13 -22.85
C LEU A 120 -15.55 5.00 -23.29
N ARG A 121 -16.78 4.47 -23.30
CA ARG A 121 -17.98 5.22 -23.70
C ARG A 121 -18.43 6.28 -22.70
N VAL A 122 -18.06 6.13 -21.42
CA VAL A 122 -18.55 7.00 -20.34
C VAL A 122 -17.37 7.57 -19.57
N HIS A 123 -17.28 8.91 -19.52
CA HIS A 123 -16.17 9.60 -18.87
C HIS A 123 -15.98 9.21 -17.39
N ALA A 124 -17.07 9.03 -16.65
CA ALA A 124 -17.00 8.55 -15.26
C ALA A 124 -16.39 7.14 -15.14
N ARG A 125 -16.60 6.27 -16.13
CA ARG A 125 -16.02 4.92 -16.17
C ARG A 125 -14.54 4.95 -16.53
N ILE A 126 -14.12 5.88 -17.42
CA ILE A 126 -12.71 6.16 -17.70
C ILE A 126 -11.96 6.51 -16.41
N HIS A 127 -12.47 7.46 -15.63
CA HIS A 127 -11.85 7.85 -14.35
C HIS A 127 -11.78 6.69 -13.36
N ALA A 128 -12.86 5.91 -13.23
CA ALA A 128 -12.89 4.76 -12.36
C ALA A 128 -11.91 3.66 -12.81
N ALA A 129 -11.77 3.44 -14.12
CA ALA A 129 -10.82 2.49 -14.69
C ALA A 129 -9.37 2.93 -14.53
N GLU A 130 -9.06 4.22 -14.65
CA GLU A 130 -7.73 4.75 -14.33
C GLU A 130 -7.40 4.57 -12.86
N GLY A 131 -8.34 4.88 -11.97
CA GLY A 131 -8.17 4.67 -10.55
C GLY A 131 -7.89 3.20 -10.22
N GLU A 132 -8.64 2.26 -10.80
CA GLU A 132 -8.40 0.83 -10.54
C GLU A 132 -7.10 0.34 -11.18
N PHE A 133 -6.78 0.82 -12.38
CA PHE A 133 -5.54 0.51 -13.07
C PHE A 133 -4.31 0.78 -12.19
N TYR A 134 -4.25 1.95 -11.56
CA TYR A 134 -3.10 2.31 -10.73
C TYR A 134 -3.08 1.60 -9.37
N ARG A 135 -4.25 1.22 -8.82
CA ARG A 135 -4.32 0.33 -7.66
C ARG A 135 -3.79 -1.05 -7.99
N GLU A 136 -4.12 -1.58 -9.16
CA GLU A 136 -3.61 -2.87 -9.66
C GLU A 136 -2.11 -2.82 -10.00
N VAL A 137 -1.59 -1.69 -10.48
CA VAL A 137 -0.14 -1.48 -10.66
C VAL A 137 0.61 -1.68 -9.35
N VAL A 138 0.16 -1.05 -8.26
CA VAL A 138 0.78 -1.17 -6.92
C VAL A 138 0.67 -2.60 -6.39
N ALA A 139 -0.51 -3.23 -6.49
CA ALA A 139 -0.71 -4.61 -6.06
C ALA A 139 0.18 -5.60 -6.83
N SER A 140 0.25 -5.45 -8.16
CA SER A 140 1.08 -6.30 -9.01
C SER A 140 2.57 -6.12 -8.73
N ALA A 141 3.02 -4.88 -8.49
CA ALA A 141 4.41 -4.60 -8.13
C ALA A 141 4.79 -5.26 -6.81
N CYS A 142 3.94 -5.18 -5.77
CA CYS A 142 4.18 -5.85 -4.50
C CYS A 142 4.24 -7.37 -4.65
N GLY A 143 3.31 -7.97 -5.41
CA GLY A 143 3.29 -9.41 -5.66
C GLY A 143 4.51 -9.87 -6.47
N GLY A 144 4.96 -9.09 -7.45
CA GLY A 144 6.18 -9.36 -8.22
C GLY A 144 7.47 -9.29 -7.38
N LEU A 145 7.45 -8.54 -6.28
CA LEU A 145 8.51 -8.49 -5.27
C LEU A 145 8.40 -9.62 -4.23
N GLY A 146 7.44 -10.54 -4.37
CA GLY A 146 7.26 -11.68 -3.48
C GLY A 146 6.47 -11.38 -2.20
N LEU A 147 5.85 -10.21 -2.07
CA LEU A 147 5.02 -9.88 -0.91
C LEU A 147 3.66 -10.57 -0.99
N GLU A 148 3.15 -11.00 0.16
CA GLU A 148 1.73 -11.34 0.29
C GLU A 148 0.90 -10.05 0.14
N VAL A 149 0.01 -10.01 -0.85
CA VAL A 149 -0.82 -8.83 -1.12
C VAL A 149 -2.23 -9.03 -0.59
N ARG A 150 -2.64 -8.18 0.36
CA ARG A 150 -4.02 -8.07 0.84
C ARG A 150 -4.72 -6.88 0.18
N ARG A 151 -5.96 -7.11 -0.25
CA ARG A 151 -6.81 -6.10 -0.90
C ARG A 151 -7.95 -5.72 0.04
N VAL A 152 -8.19 -4.42 0.16
CA VAL A 152 -9.26 -3.88 1.01
C VAL A 152 -9.89 -2.67 0.33
N VAL A 153 -11.21 -2.53 0.45
CA VAL A 153 -11.91 -1.37 -0.10
C VAL A 153 -11.59 -0.15 0.76
N GLU A 154 -10.99 0.90 0.19
CA GLU A 154 -10.43 2.05 0.92
C GLU A 154 -11.43 2.67 1.92
N ARG A 155 -12.67 2.94 1.50
CA ARG A 155 -13.69 3.56 2.36
C ARG A 155 -14.05 2.72 3.60
N HIS A 156 -13.77 1.42 3.59
CA HIS A 156 -14.05 0.53 4.71
C HIS A 156 -12.89 0.48 5.72
N LEU A 157 -11.70 1.00 5.38
CA LEU A 157 -10.51 0.92 6.22
C LEU A 157 -10.73 1.41 7.66
N PRO A 158 -11.27 2.62 7.92
CA PRO A 158 -11.42 3.10 9.29
C PRO A 158 -12.35 2.20 10.12
N GLY A 159 -13.47 1.77 9.52
CA GLY A 159 -14.44 0.92 10.18
C GLY A 159 -13.96 -0.52 10.41
N LEU A 160 -13.18 -1.08 9.49
CA LEU A 160 -12.56 -2.39 9.65
C LEU A 160 -11.50 -2.35 10.73
N LEU A 161 -10.61 -1.36 10.69
CA LEU A 161 -9.53 -1.22 11.67
C LEU A 161 -10.09 -0.99 13.09
N GLY A 162 -11.08 -0.12 13.25
CA GLY A 162 -11.73 0.11 14.54
C GLY A 162 -12.34 -1.18 15.13
N LYS A 163 -12.94 -2.03 14.29
CA LYS A 163 -13.43 -3.35 14.71
C LYS A 163 -12.30 -4.30 15.10
N THR A 164 -11.24 -4.37 14.31
CA THR A 164 -10.07 -5.23 14.57
C THR A 164 -9.40 -4.86 15.89
N LEU A 165 -9.16 -3.57 16.13
CA LEU A 165 -8.51 -3.06 17.34
C LEU A 165 -9.46 -2.89 18.53
N ARG A 166 -10.78 -3.05 18.31
CA ARG A 166 -11.84 -2.80 19.29
C ARG A 166 -11.79 -1.39 19.89
N ILE A 167 -11.55 -0.40 19.03
CA ILE A 167 -11.54 1.03 19.39
C ILE A 167 -12.55 1.81 18.56
N ASP A 168 -13.01 2.94 19.10
CA ASP A 168 -13.86 3.86 18.35
C ASP A 168 -13.05 4.76 17.39
N GLY A 169 -13.77 5.49 16.54
CA GLY A 169 -13.15 6.37 15.55
C GLY A 169 -12.36 7.52 16.18
N ALA A 170 -12.82 8.06 17.31
CA ALA A 170 -12.12 9.14 18.01
C ALA A 170 -10.76 8.68 18.54
N THR A 171 -10.70 7.47 19.10
CA THR A 171 -9.45 6.86 19.58
C THR A 171 -8.51 6.57 18.41
N LEU A 172 -9.03 6.03 17.30
CA LEU A 172 -8.23 5.79 16.10
C LEU A 172 -7.60 7.09 15.58
N GLU A 173 -8.39 8.16 15.46
CA GLU A 173 -7.92 9.48 15.03
C GLU A 173 -6.89 10.07 15.98
N ALA A 174 -7.09 9.92 17.30
CA ALA A 174 -6.11 10.37 18.30
C ALA A 174 -4.77 9.64 18.16
N ARG A 175 -4.79 8.32 17.92
CA ARG A 175 -3.57 7.52 17.70
C ARG A 175 -2.86 7.93 16.41
N LEU A 176 -3.58 8.09 15.30
CA LEU A 176 -3.01 8.58 14.04
C LEU A 176 -2.43 9.99 14.18
N LYS A 177 -3.07 10.87 14.97
CA LYS A 177 -2.55 12.21 15.25
C LYS A 177 -1.26 12.15 16.06
N ALA A 178 -1.18 11.30 17.08
CA ALA A 178 0.01 11.12 17.91
C ALA A 178 1.21 10.64 17.07
N MET A 179 1.01 9.64 16.19
CA MET A 179 2.04 9.19 15.24
C MET A 179 2.54 10.33 14.37
N GLY A 180 1.62 11.10 13.79
CA GLY A 180 1.96 12.25 12.96
C GLY A 180 2.76 13.33 13.68
N ALA A 181 2.43 13.59 14.95
CA ALA A 181 3.16 14.56 15.78
C ALA A 181 4.60 14.11 16.05
N ALA A 182 4.81 12.82 16.31
CA ALA A 182 6.16 12.25 16.54
C ALA A 182 7.02 12.27 15.27
N LEU A 183 6.42 12.04 14.10
CA LEU A 183 7.15 11.94 12.82
C LEU A 183 7.34 13.30 12.11
N GLY A 184 6.54 14.32 12.45
CA GLY A 184 6.48 15.58 11.70
C GLY A 184 5.87 15.44 10.30
N PRO A 185 5.88 16.52 9.49
CA PRO A 185 5.36 16.48 8.12
C PRO A 185 6.29 15.69 7.17
N PRO A 186 5.75 15.10 6.08
CA PRO A 186 4.34 15.11 5.69
C PRO A 186 3.47 14.06 6.42
N TRP A 187 2.27 14.46 6.86
CA TRP A 187 1.27 13.58 7.52
C TRP A 187 -0.17 13.96 7.16
N ASN A 188 -0.43 14.00 5.85
CA ASN A 188 -1.76 14.24 5.29
C ASN A 188 -2.64 12.98 5.36
N GLU A 189 -3.86 13.09 4.83
CA GLU A 189 -4.82 11.98 4.71
C GLU A 189 -4.21 10.74 4.04
N ASP A 190 -3.32 10.94 3.07
CA ASP A 190 -2.70 9.87 2.29
C ASP A 190 -1.88 8.93 3.16
N TYR A 191 -0.99 9.49 3.96
CA TYR A 191 -0.18 8.71 4.88
C TYR A 191 -1.02 8.12 6.02
N ARG A 192 -2.08 8.82 6.46
CA ARG A 192 -3.02 8.26 7.45
C ARG A 192 -3.76 7.03 6.93
N LEU A 193 -4.28 7.08 5.70
CA LEU A 193 -4.98 5.94 5.10
C LEU A 193 -4.02 4.79 4.78
N ALA A 194 -2.82 5.08 4.27
CA ALA A 194 -1.76 4.09 4.09
C ALA A 194 -1.38 3.43 5.44
N THR A 195 -1.29 4.21 6.52
CA THR A 195 -1.05 3.68 7.87
C THR A 195 -2.16 2.75 8.32
N GLN A 196 -3.43 3.15 8.14
CA GLN A 196 -4.58 2.30 8.49
C GLN A 196 -4.59 1.00 7.68
N ALA A 197 -4.23 1.05 6.39
CA ALA A 197 -4.11 -0.13 5.55
C ALA A 197 -3.08 -1.11 6.10
N ALA A 198 -1.87 -0.63 6.45
CA ALA A 198 -0.84 -1.48 7.05
C ALA A 198 -1.29 -2.06 8.41
N TRP A 199 -1.89 -1.24 9.25
CA TRP A 199 -2.28 -1.59 10.61
C TRP A 199 -3.30 -2.73 10.65
N LEU A 200 -4.20 -2.80 9.66
CA LEU A 200 -5.22 -3.85 9.58
C LEU A 200 -4.65 -5.27 9.62
N HIS A 201 -3.42 -5.48 9.17
CA HIS A 201 -2.77 -6.78 9.07
C HIS A 201 -1.46 -6.89 9.87
N LEU A 202 -1.23 -5.97 10.82
CA LEU A 202 0.03 -5.95 11.58
C LEU A 202 0.22 -7.21 12.45
N ASP A 203 -0.85 -7.74 13.04
CA ASP A 203 -0.80 -8.98 13.83
C ASP A 203 -0.49 -10.21 12.97
N ALA A 204 -0.98 -10.27 11.73
CA ALA A 204 -0.70 -11.38 10.82
C ALA A 204 0.80 -11.44 10.46
N ALA A 205 1.45 -10.29 10.35
CA ALA A 205 2.90 -10.22 10.20
C ALA A 205 3.64 -10.66 11.46
N ALA A 206 3.12 -10.35 12.66
CA ALA A 206 3.65 -10.84 13.95
C ALA A 206 3.56 -12.36 14.10
N GLU A 207 2.44 -12.97 13.70
CA GLU A 207 2.25 -14.42 13.77
C GLU A 207 3.15 -15.19 12.78
N ALA A 208 3.45 -14.61 11.62
CA ALA A 208 4.39 -15.18 10.66
C ALA A 208 5.86 -15.14 11.16
N GLN A 209 6.19 -14.20 12.05
CA GLN A 209 7.50 -14.13 12.72
C GLN A 209 7.68 -15.21 13.79
N GLY A 210 6.60 -15.59 14.48
CA GLY A 210 6.63 -16.65 15.50
C GLY A 210 6.74 -18.07 14.95
N ARG A 211 6.63 -18.23 13.62
CA ARG A 211 6.51 -19.53 12.93
C ARG A 211 7.73 -19.80 12.05
N THR A 212 8.94 -19.67 12.58
CA THR A 212 10.15 -20.15 11.89
C THR A 212 10.13 -21.68 11.87
N PRO A 213 10.22 -22.37 10.71
CA PRO A 213 10.45 -23.81 10.72
C PRO A 213 11.87 -24.04 11.22
N CYS A 214 12.00 -24.79 12.31
CA CYS A 214 13.28 -25.36 12.71
C CYS A 214 13.81 -26.17 11.53
N SER A 215 14.93 -25.73 10.94
CA SER A 215 15.74 -26.50 9.98
C SER A 215 17.10 -26.74 10.60
#